data_AF-A0A1X0UGD4-F1
#
_entry.id   AF-A0A1X0UGD4-F1
#
_cell.length_a   1.000
_cell.length_b   1.000
_cell.length_c   1.000
_cell.angle_alpha   90.00
_cell.angle_beta   90.00
_cell.angle_gamma   90.00
#
_symmetry.space_group_name_H-M   'P 1'
#
loop_
_entity.id
_entity.type
_entity.pdbx_description
1 polymer ?
#
loop_
_entity_poly.entity_id
_entity_poly.type
_entity_poly.pdbx_seq_one_letter_code
_entity_poly.pdbx_strand_id
1 'polypeptide(L)'
;MIISLLAQQPTGPEFGKSSPVGLVIIVALLVGTALLIWSMNKQIKKLPETFEKEDPRPDQELDEGTDRGALTVDPTKTSTGDKRADKDET
;
A
#
# COMPACT_ATOMS: atom_id res chain seq x y z
N MET A 1 22.67 -46.80 13.00
CA MET A 1 22.71 -46.31 11.60
C MET A 1 22.03 -44.96 11.40
N ILE A 2 21.10 -44.53 12.26
CA ILE A 2 20.44 -43.21 12.16
C ILE A 2 21.35 -42.04 12.56
N ILE A 3 22.20 -42.23 13.59
CA ILE A 3 23.15 -41.20 14.07
C ILE A 3 24.20 -40.84 13.00
N SER A 4 24.64 -41.80 12.18
CA SER A 4 25.63 -41.59 11.12
C SER A 4 25.11 -40.77 9.93
N LEU A 5 23.80 -40.67 9.75
CA LEU A 5 23.18 -39.85 8.70
C LEU A 5 23.08 -38.37 9.11
N LEU A 6 22.89 -38.08 10.40
CA LEU A 6 22.93 -36.71 10.94
C LEU A 6 24.37 -36.17 11.08
N ALA A 7 25.36 -37.06 11.20
CA ALA A 7 26.77 -36.70 11.36
C ALA A 7 27.53 -36.49 10.04
N GLN A 8 26.89 -36.69 8.89
CA GLN A 8 27.45 -36.32 7.59
C GLN A 8 27.30 -34.81 7.42
N GLN A 9 28.20 -34.04 8.01
CA GLN A 9 28.42 -32.66 7.62
C GLN A 9 29.18 -32.69 6.29
N PRO A 10 28.58 -32.35 5.14
CA PRO A 10 29.29 -32.24 3.87
C PRO A 10 30.10 -30.93 3.86
N THR A 11 30.93 -30.71 4.88
CA THR A 11 31.85 -29.58 4.93
C THR A 11 33.10 -29.97 4.15
N GLY A 12 32.99 -29.95 2.83
CA GLY A 12 34.15 -30.09 1.94
C GLY A 12 35.13 -28.92 2.12
N PRO A 13 36.35 -29.00 1.54
CA PRO A 13 37.42 -28.00 1.70
C PRO A 13 37.05 -26.55 1.33
N GLU A 14 35.91 -26.35 0.67
CA GLU A 14 35.37 -25.05 0.27
C GLU A 14 34.40 -24.43 1.29
N PHE A 15 34.03 -25.18 2.35
CA PHE A 15 33.13 -24.70 3.38
C PHE A 15 33.79 -23.57 4.16
N GLY A 16 33.28 -22.35 4.00
CA GLY A 16 33.85 -21.14 4.58
C GLY A 16 34.61 -20.25 3.61
N LYS A 17 34.92 -20.68 2.38
CA LYS A 17 35.46 -19.77 1.33
C LYS A 17 34.35 -18.93 0.67
N SER A 18 33.13 -19.47 0.62
CA SER A 18 31.95 -18.76 0.13
C SER A 18 31.29 -17.86 1.18
N SER A 19 31.58 -18.08 2.47
CA SER A 19 31.00 -17.33 3.59
C SER A 19 31.45 -15.84 3.65
N PRO A 20 32.73 -15.48 3.39
CA PRO A 20 33.18 -14.10 3.40
C PRO A 20 32.46 -13.20 2.39
N VAL A 21 32.24 -13.70 1.17
CA VAL A 21 31.53 -12.95 0.12
C VAL A 21 30.05 -12.78 0.48
N GLY A 22 29.42 -13.84 0.99
CA GLY A 22 28.04 -13.78 1.47
C GLY A 22 27.85 -12.72 2.57
N LEU A 23 28.80 -12.60 3.50
CA LEU A 23 28.76 -11.59 4.56
C LEU A 23 28.77 -10.16 3.98
N VAL A 24 29.63 -9.89 3.00
CA VAL A 24 29.70 -8.57 2.34
C VAL A 24 28.38 -8.24 1.64
N ILE A 25 27.79 -9.20 0.93
CA ILE A 25 26.49 -9.03 0.27
C ILE A 25 25.40 -8.75 1.30
N ILE A 26 25.35 -9.50 2.40
CA ILE A 26 24.38 -9.28 3.47
C ILE A 26 24.51 -7.87 4.06
N VAL A 27 25.73 -7.42 4.34
CA VAL A 27 25.96 -6.06 4.86
C VAL A 27 25.52 -5.01 3.84
N ALA A 28 25.84 -5.17 2.57
CA ALA A 28 25.40 -4.26 1.51
C ALA A 28 23.87 -4.23 1.38
N LEU A 29 23.21 -5.39 1.49
CA LEU A 29 21.76 -5.52 1.44
C LEU A 29 21.10 -4.87 2.66
N LEU A 30 21.68 -5.03 3.85
CA LEU A 30 21.23 -4.37 5.07
C LEU A 30 21.34 -2.84 4.97
N VAL A 31 22.45 -2.33 4.44
CA VAL A 31 22.62 -0.90 4.18
C VAL A 31 21.62 -0.41 3.14
N GLY A 32 21.44 -1.13 2.03
CA GLY A 32 20.47 -0.78 0.99
C GLY A 32 19.03 -0.75 1.53
N THR A 33 18.65 -1.74 2.34
CA THR A 33 17.33 -1.80 2.99
C THR A 33 17.15 -0.67 4.00
N ALA A 34 18.17 -0.38 4.82
CA ALA A 34 18.12 0.71 5.79
C ALA A 34 18.00 2.09 5.11
N LEU A 35 18.76 2.32 4.02
CA LEU A 35 18.67 3.53 3.22
C LEU A 35 17.31 3.68 2.55
N LEU A 36 16.72 2.58 2.08
CA LEU A 36 15.39 2.58 1.50
C LEU A 36 14.33 2.96 2.54
N ILE A 37 14.37 2.32 3.72
CA ILE A 37 13.49 2.66 4.84
C ILE A 37 13.64 4.14 5.19
N TRP A 38 14.87 4.65 5.32
CA TRP A 38 15.10 6.06 5.64
C TRP A 38 14.58 7.01 4.55
N SER A 39 14.81 6.68 3.28
CA SER A 39 14.35 7.47 2.12
C SER A 39 12.83 7.56 2.07
N MET A 40 12.14 6.43 2.21
CA MET A 40 10.67 6.40 2.26
C MET A 40 10.15 7.15 3.48
N ASN A 41 10.75 6.93 4.64
CA ASN A 41 10.32 7.57 5.89
C ASN A 41 10.52 9.10 5.84
N LYS A 42 11.54 9.58 5.12
CA LYS A 42 11.73 11.02 4.87
C LYS A 42 10.66 11.61 3.96
N GLN A 43 10.16 10.85 2.98
CA GLN A 43 9.09 11.31 2.10
C GLN A 43 7.74 11.34 2.83
N ILE A 44 7.45 10.34 3.67
CA ILE A 44 6.23 10.32 4.51
C ILE A 44 6.17 11.55 5.44
N LYS A 45 7.31 11.99 5.95
CA LYS A 45 7.40 13.20 6.79
C LYS A 45 7.19 14.53 6.04
N LYS A 46 7.16 14.50 4.71
CA LYS A 46 6.92 15.71 3.89
C LYS A 46 5.45 15.94 3.57
N LEU A 47 4.56 15.02 3.99
CA LEU A 47 3.14 15.23 3.78
C LEU A 47 2.62 16.22 4.84
N PRO A 48 1.80 17.20 4.43
CA PRO A 48 1.18 18.15 5.34
C PRO A 48 0.18 17.44 6.26
N GLU A 49 -0.08 18.00 7.44
CA GLU A 49 -0.99 17.42 8.43
C GLU A 49 -2.45 17.38 7.94
N THR A 50 -2.80 18.27 7.01
CA THR A 50 -4.08 18.31 6.33
C THR A 50 -3.84 18.41 4.83
N PHE A 51 -4.63 17.68 4.05
CA PHE A 51 -4.70 17.86 2.60
C PHE A 51 -5.82 18.84 2.24
N GLU A 52 -6.07 19.84 3.10
CA GLU A 52 -7.00 20.90 2.80
C GLU A 52 -6.28 21.95 1.96
N LYS A 53 -6.73 22.10 0.71
CA LYS A 53 -6.32 23.21 -0.14
C LYS A 53 -6.89 24.50 0.43
N GLU A 54 -6.02 25.37 0.93
CA GLU A 54 -6.41 26.73 1.34
C GLU A 54 -6.78 27.62 0.13
N ASP A 55 -6.39 27.21 -1.09
CA ASP A 55 -6.79 27.85 -2.35
C ASP A 55 -7.37 26.81 -3.35
N PRO A 56 -8.65 26.94 -3.76
CA PRO A 56 -9.30 26.00 -4.66
C PRO A 56 -8.72 25.91 -6.08
N ARG A 57 -7.71 26.69 -6.48
CA ARG A 57 -7.13 26.61 -7.84
C ARG A 57 -5.61 26.74 -7.79
N PRO A 58 -4.85 25.65 -7.99
CA PRO A 58 -4.34 25.33 -9.34
C PRO A 58 -4.29 23.82 -9.72
N ASP A 59 -4.29 22.87 -8.77
CA ASP A 59 -4.16 21.44 -9.12
C ASP A 59 -5.49 20.73 -9.47
N GLN A 60 -6.58 21.49 -9.55
CA GLN A 60 -7.88 20.97 -9.98
C GLN A 60 -7.90 20.64 -11.48
N GLU A 61 -6.96 21.21 -12.24
CA GLU A 61 -6.76 21.01 -13.68
C GLU A 61 -6.12 19.64 -14.01
N LEU A 62 -5.45 19.01 -13.03
CA LEU A 62 -4.83 17.69 -13.17
C LEU A 62 -5.74 16.54 -12.68
N ASP A 63 -6.76 16.88 -11.88
CA ASP A 63 -7.78 15.96 -11.37
C ASP A 63 -8.95 15.78 -12.37
N GLU A 64 -9.06 16.65 -13.38
CA GLU A 64 -10.10 16.54 -14.42
C GLU A 64 -9.85 15.40 -15.44
N GLY A 65 -8.78 14.62 -15.27
CA GLY A 65 -8.38 13.51 -16.16
C GLY A 65 -8.55 12.09 -15.62
N THR A 66 -8.90 11.89 -14.34
CA THR A 66 -9.17 10.55 -13.79
C THR A 66 -10.68 10.36 -13.62
N ASP A 67 -11.30 9.87 -14.68
CA ASP A 67 -12.62 9.23 -14.75
C ASP A 67 -13.58 9.52 -13.59
N ARG A 68 -14.50 10.45 -13.85
CA ARG A 68 -15.86 10.55 -13.25
C ARG A 68 -16.70 9.32 -13.63
N GLY A 69 -16.13 8.12 -13.50
CA GLY A 69 -16.69 6.85 -13.93
C GLY A 69 -17.16 6.02 -12.75
N ALA A 70 -18.26 6.43 -12.11
CA ALA A 70 -19.33 5.56 -11.60
C ALA A 70 -20.24 6.34 -10.64
N LEU A 71 -21.54 6.31 -10.94
CA LEU A 71 -22.66 6.70 -10.09
C LEU A 71 -23.05 8.20 -10.08
N THR A 72 -23.48 8.72 -11.22
CA THR A 72 -24.70 9.56 -11.19
C THR A 72 -25.86 8.66 -10.77
N VAL A 73 -26.07 8.48 -9.47
CA VAL A 73 -27.38 8.05 -8.97
C VAL A 73 -28.29 9.24 -9.16
N ASP A 74 -29.13 9.19 -10.20
CA ASP A 74 -30.28 10.08 -10.31
C ASP A 74 -31.08 10.03 -9.00
N PRO A 75 -31.18 11.12 -8.22
CA PRO A 75 -31.96 11.13 -6.98
C PRO A 75 -33.48 11.11 -7.25
N THR A 76 -33.94 10.98 -8.50
CA THR A 76 -35.35 11.18 -8.88
C THR A 76 -36.17 9.88 -8.94
N LYS A 77 -35.62 8.70 -8.67
CA LYS A 77 -36.42 7.45 -8.63
C LYS A 77 -36.39 6.72 -7.29
N THR A 78 -36.68 7.41 -6.19
CA THR A 78 -37.16 6.72 -4.97
C THR A 78 -38.09 7.63 -4.15
N SER A 79 -39.26 7.95 -4.69
CA SER A 79 -40.43 8.29 -3.86
C SER A 79 -41.71 8.22 -4.70
N THR A 80 -42.23 7.00 -4.88
CA THR A 80 -43.67 6.81 -5.07
C THR A 80 -44.04 5.58 -4.27
N GLY A 81 -43.96 5.74 -2.94
CA GLY A 81 -44.78 4.96 -2.04
C GLY A 81 -46.20 5.49 -2.17
N ASP A 82 -47.01 4.80 -2.97
CA ASP A 82 -48.46 4.96 -3.07
C ASP A 82 -49.07 4.77 -1.68
N LYS A 83 -49.21 5.86 -0.93
CA LYS A 83 -49.99 5.91 0.32
C LYS A 83 -51.47 5.82 -0.05
N ARG A 84 -51.96 4.59 -0.19
CA ARG A 84 -53.39 4.29 -0.04
C ARG A 84 -53.69 4.10 1.44
N ALA A 85 -53.98 5.19 2.14
CA ALA A 85 -54.79 5.19 3.35
C ALA A 85 -55.22 6.61 3.73
N ASP A 86 -56.51 6.72 4.08
CA ASP A 86 -57.22 7.79 4.78
C ASP A 86 -57.59 9.04 3.95
N LYS A 87 -58.87 9.32 3.61
CA LYS A 87 -60.10 9.54 4.40
C LYS A 87 -60.20 10.98 4.92
N ASP A 88 -60.94 11.79 4.15
CA ASP A 88 -61.70 13.03 4.46
C ASP A 88 -62.03 13.64 3.09
N GLU A 89 -63.10 14.37 2.80
CA GLU A 89 -64.35 14.76 3.45
C GLU A 89 -65.06 15.53 2.33
N THR A 90 -66.23 15.06 1.86
CA THR A 90 -67.37 15.85 1.31
C THR A 90 -68.57 14.94 1.19
#